data_AF-A0A2G2F620-F1
#
_entry.id   AF-A0A2G2F620-F1
#
_cell.length_a   1.000
_cell.length_b   1.000
_cell.length_c   1.000
_cell.angle_alpha   90.00
_cell.angle_beta   90.00
_cell.angle_gamma   90.00
#
_symmetry.space_group_name_H-M   'P 1'
#
loop_
_entity.id
_entity.type
_entity.pdbx_description
1 polymer ?
#
loop_
_entity_poly.entity_id
_entity_poly.type
_entity_poly.pdbx_seq_one_letter_code
_entity_poly.pdbx_strand_id
1 'polypeptide(L)'
;MENQELENEKPKRPTFLVVLAVLSYISIGIGTLGVLFSLISGPISQEQLEQQEAQLYESINVLNDAGMDDFVTIIETSSNQAKYINNEVFYSFNIINLLSLIIGFMGVFLMMKLKKVGFHLYVAYSLLPIIIIYALIPMNLIIGVSIIASVILSAIFCILYGLNLKHME
;
A
#
# COMPACT_ATOMS: atom_id res chain seq x y z
N MET A 1 32.41 25.50 40.13
CA MET A 1 31.25 24.62 39.87
C MET A 1 30.64 25.03 38.54
N GLU A 2 31.41 24.83 37.47
CA GLU A 2 31.08 25.29 36.11
C GLU A 2 31.50 24.18 35.17
N ASN A 3 30.82 23.04 35.28
CA ASN A 3 30.81 22.05 34.22
C ASN A 3 29.39 22.08 33.70
N GLN A 4 29.25 22.85 32.62
CA GLN A 4 28.11 22.88 31.73
C GLN A 4 27.59 21.46 31.55
N GLU A 5 26.40 21.21 32.08
CA GLU A 5 25.54 20.18 31.55
C GLU A 5 25.32 20.56 30.08
N LEU A 6 26.11 19.94 29.19
CA LEU A 6 25.78 19.83 27.78
C LEU A 6 24.48 19.04 27.75
N GLU A 7 23.38 19.74 27.98
CA GLU A 7 22.04 19.25 27.81
C GLU A 7 21.99 18.75 26.38
N ASN A 8 21.96 17.43 26.26
CA ASN A 8 21.98 16.70 25.03
C ASN A 8 20.61 16.95 24.37
N GLU A 9 20.42 18.15 23.80
CA GLU A 9 19.22 18.56 23.10
C GLU A 9 19.06 17.64 21.90
N LYS A 10 18.33 16.55 22.11
CA LYS A 10 17.95 15.64 21.03
C LYS A 10 17.25 16.49 19.97
N PRO A 11 17.66 16.41 18.69
CA PRO A 11 17.07 17.22 17.64
C PRO A 11 15.55 17.05 17.65
N LYS A 12 14.84 18.16 17.91
CA LYS A 12 13.39 18.17 18.01
C LYS A 12 12.81 17.83 16.65
N ARG A 13 12.05 16.75 16.57
CA ARG A 13 11.44 16.29 15.32
C ARG A 13 10.44 17.35 14.83
N PRO A 14 10.44 17.69 13.53
CA PRO A 14 9.42 18.58 12.97
C PRO A 14 8.02 17.96 13.13
N THR A 15 7.04 18.73 13.60
CA THR A 15 5.65 18.26 13.73
C THR A 15 5.11 17.73 12.41
N PHE A 16 5.48 18.36 11.29
CA PHE A 16 5.07 17.94 9.96
C PHE A 16 5.56 16.53 9.61
N LEU A 17 6.82 16.21 9.93
CA LEU A 17 7.37 14.85 9.76
C LEU A 17 6.60 13.83 10.60
N VAL A 18 6.21 14.17 11.84
CA VAL A 18 5.43 13.29 12.72
C VAL A 18 4.06 13.00 12.14
N VAL A 19 3.36 14.00 11.60
CA VAL A 19 2.04 13.82 10.97
C VAL A 19 2.14 12.87 9.78
N LEU A 20 3.12 13.08 8.89
CA LEU A 20 3.34 12.19 7.75
C LEU A 20 3.63 10.75 8.18
N ALA A 21 4.46 10.58 9.20
CA ALA A 21 4.79 9.26 9.76
C ALA A 21 3.55 8.56 10.34
N VAL A 22 2.69 9.28 11.08
CA VAL A 22 1.44 8.73 11.61
C VAL A 22 0.50 8.30 10.48
N LEU A 23 0.30 9.14 9.45
CA LEU A 23 -0.52 8.77 8.28
C LEU A 23 0.02 7.53 7.54
N SER A 24 1.35 7.46 7.42
CA SER A 24 2.01 6.31 6.79
C SER A 24 1.85 5.05 7.64
N TYR A 25 2.02 5.13 8.96
CA TYR A 25 1.83 4.00 9.85
C TYR A 25 0.39 3.51 9.92
N ILE A 26 -0.61 4.40 9.82
CA ILE A 26 -2.01 3.98 9.73
C ILE A 26 -2.21 3.16 8.45
N SER A 27 -1.72 3.66 7.32
CA SER A 27 -1.85 2.97 6.02
C SER A 27 -1.13 1.62 6.01
N ILE A 28 0.12 1.58 6.51
CA ILE A 28 0.91 0.36 6.64
C ILE A 28 0.27 -0.61 7.64
N GLY A 29 -0.28 -0.10 8.74
CA GLY A 29 -0.95 -0.88 9.77
C GLY A 29 -2.19 -1.58 9.22
N ILE A 30 -3.06 -0.85 8.50
CA ILE A 30 -4.24 -1.42 7.83
C ILE A 30 -3.81 -2.49 6.82
N GLY A 31 -2.82 -2.20 5.97
CA GLY A 31 -2.31 -3.17 4.99
C GLY A 31 -1.72 -4.42 5.64
N THR A 32 -0.96 -4.26 6.73
CA THR A 32 -0.34 -5.38 7.47
C THR A 32 -1.41 -6.25 8.11
N LEU A 33 -2.42 -5.66 8.75
CA LEU A 33 -3.55 -6.41 9.31
C LEU A 33 -4.30 -7.18 8.23
N GLY A 34 -4.55 -6.54 7.07
CA GLY A 34 -5.20 -7.20 5.94
C GLY A 34 -4.42 -8.40 5.43
N VAL A 35 -3.13 -8.24 5.15
CA VAL A 35 -2.26 -9.33 4.65
C VAL A 35 -2.11 -10.45 5.67
N LEU A 36 -1.93 -10.12 6.95
CA LEU A 36 -1.84 -11.13 8.02
C LEU A 36 -3.14 -11.90 8.16
N PHE A 37 -4.29 -11.20 8.12
CA PHE A 37 -5.60 -11.85 8.14
C PHE A 37 -5.75 -12.80 6.95
N SER A 38 -5.44 -12.35 5.73
CA SER A 38 -5.46 -13.21 4.54
C SER A 38 -4.55 -14.44 4.68
N LEU A 39 -3.31 -14.26 5.16
CA LEU A 39 -2.39 -15.39 5.35
C LEU A 39 -2.86 -16.40 6.41
N ILE A 40 -3.50 -15.93 7.48
CA ILE A 40 -4.07 -16.78 8.54
C ILE A 40 -5.32 -17.51 8.04
N SER A 41 -6.20 -16.81 7.31
CA SER A 41 -7.45 -17.36 6.79
C SER A 41 -7.25 -18.25 5.57
N GLY A 42 -6.17 -18.05 4.81
CA GLY A 42 -5.93 -18.74 3.55
C GLY A 42 -6.78 -18.21 2.39
N PRO A 43 -6.63 -18.81 1.18
CA PRO A 43 -7.48 -18.49 0.05
C PRO A 43 -8.93 -18.91 0.36
N ILE A 44 -9.88 -18.13 -0.16
CA ILE A 44 -11.30 -18.46 -0.04
C ILE A 44 -11.66 -19.65 -0.95
N SER A 45 -12.68 -20.41 -0.55
CA SER A 45 -13.11 -21.61 -1.28
C SER A 45 -13.78 -21.26 -2.61
N GLN A 46 -13.86 -22.24 -3.52
CA GLN A 46 -14.59 -22.06 -4.79
C GLN A 46 -16.07 -21.73 -4.56
N GLU A 47 -16.71 -22.37 -3.58
CA GLU A 47 -18.10 -22.05 -3.23
C GLU A 47 -18.26 -20.59 -2.77
N GLN A 48 -17.33 -20.07 -1.96
CA GLN A 48 -17.35 -18.67 -1.53
C GLN A 48 -17.07 -17.69 -2.67
N LEU A 49 -16.26 -18.09 -3.66
CA LEU A 49 -16.03 -17.31 -4.87
C LEU A 49 -17.29 -17.24 -5.75
N GLU A 50 -17.95 -18.38 -5.97
CA GLU A 50 -19.20 -18.45 -6.73
C GLU A 50 -20.31 -17.62 -6.08
N GLN A 51 -20.42 -17.66 -4.75
CA GLN A 51 -21.37 -16.83 -4.00
C GLN A 51 -21.08 -15.33 -4.15
N GLN A 52 -19.81 -14.91 -4.07
CA GLN A 52 -19.42 -13.51 -4.28
C GLN A 52 -19.70 -13.05 -5.71
N GLU A 53 -19.44 -13.90 -6.69
CA GLU A 53 -19.71 -13.62 -8.10
C GLU A 53 -21.21 -13.46 -8.38
N ALA A 54 -22.06 -14.32 -7.79
CA ALA A 54 -23.51 -14.18 -7.91
C ALA A 54 -24.01 -12.82 -7.38
N GLN A 55 -23.47 -12.34 -6.27
CA GLN A 55 -23.78 -11.02 -5.71
C GLN A 55 -23.25 -9.88 -6.60
N LEU A 56 -22.07 -10.07 -7.20
CA LEU A 56 -21.47 -9.11 -8.10
C LEU A 56 -22.29 -8.92 -9.38
N TYR A 57 -22.86 -10.00 -9.93
CA TYR A 57 -23.68 -9.94 -11.14
C TYR A 57 -24.91 -9.06 -10.99
N GLU A 58 -25.55 -9.06 -9.81
CA GLU A 58 -26.65 -8.14 -9.52
C GLU A 58 -26.19 -6.68 -9.61
N SER A 59 -25.03 -6.36 -9.04
CA SER A 59 -24.45 -5.01 -9.09
C SER A 59 -24.06 -4.60 -10.51
N ILE A 60 -23.52 -5.53 -11.30
CA ILE A 60 -23.16 -5.30 -12.70
C ILE A 60 -24.40 -4.98 -13.53
N ASN A 61 -25.49 -5.74 -13.38
CA ASN A 61 -26.72 -5.51 -14.14
C ASN A 61 -27.30 -4.11 -13.88
N VAL A 62 -27.33 -3.67 -12.61
CA VAL A 62 -27.80 -2.31 -12.27
C VAL A 62 -26.96 -1.22 -12.93
N LEU A 63 -25.64 -1.39 -12.96
CA LEU A 63 -24.73 -0.41 -13.58
C LEU A 63 -24.82 -0.43 -15.10
N ASN A 64 -25.01 -1.61 -15.69
CA ASN A 64 -25.20 -1.79 -17.12
C ASN A 64 -26.51 -1.14 -17.58
N ASP A 65 -27.61 -1.34 -16.84
CA ASP A 65 -28.90 -0.70 -17.10
C ASP A 65 -28.83 0.83 -16.97
N ALA A 66 -27.91 1.35 -16.13
CA ALA A 66 -27.63 2.77 -15.99
C ALA A 66 -26.65 3.33 -17.05
N GLY A 67 -26.16 2.51 -17.97
CA GLY A 67 -25.19 2.89 -19.01
C GLY A 67 -23.80 3.25 -18.47
N MET A 68 -23.41 2.67 -17.34
CA MET A 68 -22.13 2.93 -16.66
C MET A 68 -21.05 1.91 -17.05
N ASP A 69 -20.84 1.71 -18.35
CA ASP A 69 -19.98 0.66 -18.93
C ASP A 69 -18.54 0.65 -18.39
N ASP A 70 -17.96 1.83 -18.13
CA ASP A 70 -16.62 1.95 -17.55
C ASP A 70 -16.56 1.37 -16.12
N PHE A 71 -17.61 1.58 -15.32
CA PHE A 71 -17.70 1.04 -13.97
C PHE A 71 -17.93 -0.47 -13.99
N VAL A 72 -18.74 -0.97 -14.93
CA VAL A 72 -18.91 -2.41 -15.17
C VAL A 72 -17.56 -3.05 -15.45
N THR A 73 -16.79 -2.48 -16.38
CA THR A 73 -15.45 -2.97 -16.75
C THR A 73 -14.50 -2.98 -15.55
N ILE A 74 -14.50 -1.93 -14.72
CA ILE A 74 -13.66 -1.87 -13.51
C ILE A 74 -14.05 -2.98 -12.52
N ILE A 75 -15.35 -3.19 -12.29
CA ILE A 75 -15.86 -4.21 -11.35
C ILE A 75 -15.51 -5.61 -11.83
N GLU A 76 -15.76 -5.93 -13.11
CA GLU A 76 -15.41 -7.21 -13.71
C GLU A 76 -13.90 -7.47 -13.65
N THR A 77 -13.09 -6.47 -14.01
CA THR A 77 -11.62 -6.56 -13.96
C THR A 77 -11.14 -6.78 -12.52
N SER A 78 -11.70 -6.07 -11.55
CA SER A 78 -11.38 -6.22 -10.13
C SER A 78 -11.75 -7.60 -9.59
N SER A 79 -12.92 -8.12 -9.96
CA SER A 79 -13.37 -9.46 -9.57
C SER A 79 -12.46 -10.54 -10.16
N ASN A 80 -12.17 -10.45 -11.46
CA ASN A 80 -11.28 -11.39 -12.13
C ASN A 80 -9.84 -11.32 -11.59
N GLN A 81 -9.36 -10.12 -11.24
CA GLN A 81 -8.08 -9.95 -10.55
C GLN A 81 -8.09 -10.63 -9.18
N ALA A 82 -9.13 -10.43 -8.36
CA ALA A 82 -9.24 -11.04 -7.03
C ALA A 82 -9.27 -12.57 -7.11
N LYS A 83 -10.03 -13.13 -8.07
CA LYS A 83 -10.06 -14.58 -8.36
C LYS A 83 -8.69 -15.11 -8.76
N TYR A 84 -8.01 -14.42 -9.66
CA TYR A 84 -6.66 -14.81 -10.10
C TYR A 84 -5.67 -14.78 -8.93
N ILE A 85 -5.70 -13.73 -8.09
CA ILE A 85 -4.88 -13.66 -6.88
C ILE A 85 -5.20 -14.84 -5.96
N ASN A 86 -6.47 -15.15 -5.73
CA ASN A 86 -6.88 -16.24 -4.84
C ASN A 86 -6.43 -17.63 -5.32
N ASN A 87 -6.56 -17.89 -6.62
CA ASN A 87 -6.39 -19.24 -7.17
C ASN A 87 -4.94 -19.52 -7.62
N GLU A 88 -4.25 -18.52 -8.18
CA GLU A 88 -2.98 -18.75 -8.88
C GLU A 88 -1.77 -18.28 -8.07
N VAL A 89 -1.88 -17.11 -7.42
CA VAL A 89 -0.70 -16.43 -6.84
C VAL A 89 -0.86 -16.05 -5.36
N PHE A 90 -1.83 -16.63 -4.65
CA PHE A 90 -2.26 -16.16 -3.32
C PHE A 90 -1.12 -15.97 -2.33
N TYR A 91 -0.35 -17.03 -2.10
CA TYR A 91 0.75 -16.99 -1.12
C TYR A 91 1.87 -16.06 -1.59
N SER A 92 2.26 -16.14 -2.87
CA SER A 92 3.30 -15.26 -3.44
C SER A 92 2.92 -13.79 -3.32
N PHE A 93 1.68 -13.45 -3.68
CA PHE A 93 1.14 -12.09 -3.60
C PHE A 93 1.16 -11.59 -2.16
N ASN A 94 0.61 -12.34 -1.21
CA ASN A 94 0.53 -11.91 0.19
C ASN A 94 1.91 -11.84 0.87
N ILE A 95 2.79 -12.81 0.65
CA ILE A 95 4.14 -12.81 1.24
C ILE A 95 4.96 -11.63 0.70
N ILE A 96 4.94 -11.38 -0.61
CA ILE A 96 5.69 -10.26 -1.20
C ILE A 96 5.12 -8.92 -0.73
N ASN A 97 3.79 -8.80 -0.60
CA ASN A 97 3.17 -7.60 -0.01
C ASN A 97 3.57 -7.42 1.46
N LEU A 98 3.64 -8.49 2.25
CA LEU A 98 4.11 -8.40 3.64
C LEU A 98 5.56 -7.91 3.72
N LEU A 99 6.45 -8.42 2.85
CA LEU A 99 7.83 -7.96 2.76
C LEU A 99 7.91 -6.48 2.35
N SER A 100 7.09 -6.06 1.39
CA SER A 100 6.97 -4.66 0.98
C SER A 100 6.56 -3.78 2.18
N LEU A 101 5.54 -4.18 2.93
CA LEU A 101 5.08 -3.45 4.12
C LEU A 101 6.15 -3.36 5.21
N ILE A 102 6.97 -4.39 5.41
CA ILE A 102 8.12 -4.35 6.33
C ILE A 102 9.13 -3.30 5.88
N ILE A 103 9.44 -3.23 4.58
CA ILE A 103 10.34 -2.20 4.03
C ILE A 103 9.75 -0.80 4.25
N GLY A 104 8.45 -0.62 3.96
CA GLY A 104 7.75 0.64 4.21
C GLY A 104 7.80 1.05 5.68
N PHE A 105 7.53 0.13 6.60
CA PHE A 105 7.62 0.36 8.04
C PHE A 105 9.03 0.77 8.47
N MET A 106 10.06 0.04 8.01
CA MET A 106 11.46 0.38 8.29
C MET A 106 11.84 1.75 7.74
N GLY A 107 11.38 2.10 6.54
CA GLY A 107 11.60 3.41 5.92
C GLY A 107 11.06 4.54 6.80
N VAL A 108 9.79 4.44 7.20
CA VAL A 108 9.14 5.44 8.09
C VAL A 108 9.80 5.48 9.47
N PHE A 109 10.16 4.32 10.02
CA PHE A 109 10.83 4.22 11.31
C PHE A 109 12.21 4.91 11.32
N LEU A 110 12.99 4.74 10.25
CA LEU A 110 14.28 5.40 10.09
C LEU A 110 14.13 6.91 9.88
N MET A 111 13.08 7.35 9.14
CA MET A 111 12.77 8.78 9.02
C MET A 111 12.38 9.40 10.37
N MET A 112 11.66 8.67 11.22
CA MET A 112 11.38 9.09 12.61
C MET A 112 12.65 9.14 13.48
N LYS A 113 13.71 8.42 13.10
CA LYS A 113 15.05 8.55 13.70
C LYS A 113 15.93 9.61 13.01
N LEU A 114 15.35 10.43 12.14
CA LEU A 114 16.04 11.48 11.37
C LEU A 114 17.19 10.94 10.51
N LYS A 115 17.07 9.73 9.96
CA LYS A 115 18.07 9.13 9.06
C LYS A 115 17.61 9.22 7.62
N LYS A 116 18.42 9.82 6.74
CA LYS A 116 18.10 9.96 5.30
C LYS A 116 17.86 8.63 4.57
N VAL A 117 18.52 7.56 5.02
CA VAL A 117 18.32 6.21 4.47
C VAL A 117 16.84 5.77 4.54
N GLY A 118 16.10 6.22 5.55
CA GLY A 118 14.66 5.92 5.66
C GLY A 118 13.84 6.48 4.50
N PHE A 119 14.20 7.66 4.00
CA PHE A 119 13.53 8.27 2.85
C PHE A 119 13.77 7.47 1.58
N HIS A 120 15.02 7.05 1.32
CA HIS A 120 15.32 6.23 0.15
C HIS A 120 14.62 4.87 0.18
N LEU A 121 14.53 4.24 1.36
CA LEU A 121 13.72 3.03 1.55
C LEU A 121 12.23 3.28 1.30
N TYR A 122 11.70 4.42 1.76
CA TYR A 122 10.31 4.78 1.52
C TYR A 122 10.00 5.01 0.03
N VAL A 123 10.91 5.65 -0.72
CA VAL A 123 10.77 5.81 -2.17
C VAL A 123 10.77 4.45 -2.87
N ALA A 124 11.69 3.55 -2.51
CA ALA A 124 11.72 2.19 -3.05
C ALA A 124 10.42 1.43 -2.72
N TYR A 125 9.97 1.48 -1.46
CA TYR A 125 8.69 0.92 -1.03
C TYR A 125 7.51 1.47 -1.83
N SER A 126 7.47 2.77 -2.12
CA SER A 126 6.37 3.41 -2.85
C SER A 126 6.21 2.92 -4.29
N LEU A 127 7.26 2.31 -4.86
CA LEU A 127 7.26 1.71 -6.20
C LEU A 127 7.00 0.20 -6.18
N LEU A 128 7.22 -0.47 -5.05
CA LEU A 128 7.04 -1.93 -4.93
C LEU A 128 5.64 -2.40 -5.33
N PRO A 129 4.51 -1.78 -4.91
CA PRO A 129 3.19 -2.23 -5.33
C PRO A 129 3.02 -2.30 -6.85
N ILE A 130 3.63 -1.37 -7.58
CA ILE A 130 3.59 -1.33 -9.05
C ILE A 130 4.43 -2.47 -9.62
N ILE A 131 5.62 -2.69 -9.07
CA ILE A 131 6.47 -3.81 -9.51
C ILE A 131 5.77 -5.15 -9.25
N ILE A 132 5.16 -5.31 -8.07
CA ILE A 132 4.45 -6.52 -7.66
C ILE A 132 3.27 -6.80 -8.60
N ILE A 133 2.45 -5.79 -8.90
CA ILE A 133 1.26 -6.00 -9.73
C ILE A 133 1.65 -6.38 -11.17
N TYR A 134 2.63 -5.71 -11.78
CA TYR A 134 3.07 -6.05 -13.13
C TYR A 134 3.88 -7.35 -13.21
N ALA A 135 4.48 -7.80 -12.10
CA ALA A 135 5.21 -9.06 -12.05
C ALA A 135 4.30 -10.27 -11.84
N LEU A 136 3.20 -10.13 -11.08
CA LEU A 136 2.35 -11.26 -10.68
C LEU A 136 1.01 -11.31 -11.43
N ILE A 137 0.49 -10.18 -11.89
CA ILE A 137 -0.87 -10.07 -12.45
C ILE A 137 -0.82 -9.94 -13.97
N PRO A 138 -1.61 -10.74 -14.71
CA PRO A 138 -1.77 -10.59 -16.16
C PRO A 138 -2.23 -9.19 -16.54
N MET A 139 -1.71 -8.65 -17.65
CA MET A 139 -1.95 -7.26 -18.07
C MET A 139 -3.45 -6.93 -18.25
N ASN A 140 -4.25 -7.87 -18.73
CA ASN A 140 -5.70 -7.70 -18.90
C ASN A 140 -6.47 -7.62 -17.58
N LEU A 141 -5.85 -8.01 -16.46
CA LEU A 141 -6.44 -7.93 -15.12
C LEU A 141 -5.94 -6.71 -14.33
N ILE A 142 -5.11 -5.85 -14.92
CA ILE A 142 -4.59 -4.65 -14.26
C ILE A 142 -5.54 -3.47 -14.48
N ILE A 143 -6.01 -2.88 -13.39
CA ILE A 143 -6.87 -1.69 -13.43
C ILE A 143 -6.00 -0.44 -13.54
N GLY A 144 -5.85 0.09 -14.75
CA GLY A 144 -4.94 1.21 -15.05
C GLY A 144 -5.21 2.47 -14.23
N VAL A 145 -6.49 2.83 -14.00
CA VAL A 145 -6.86 4.01 -13.21
C VAL A 145 -6.38 3.90 -11.75
N SER A 146 -6.40 2.69 -11.17
CA SER A 146 -5.91 2.44 -9.80
C SER A 146 -4.40 2.63 -9.72
N ILE A 147 -3.65 2.20 -10.74
CA ILE A 147 -2.19 2.40 -10.79
C ILE A 147 -1.85 3.88 -10.85
N ILE A 148 -2.53 4.65 -11.70
CA ILE A 148 -2.31 6.09 -11.84
C ILE A 148 -2.59 6.78 -10.49
N ALA A 149 -3.71 6.45 -9.84
CA ALA A 149 -4.04 7.00 -8.54
C ALA A 149 -2.99 6.67 -7.47
N SER A 150 -2.52 5.41 -7.42
CA SER A 150 -1.45 4.99 -6.50
C SER A 150 -0.13 5.72 -6.76
N VAL A 151 0.28 5.89 -8.02
CA VAL A 151 1.51 6.63 -8.37
C VAL A 151 1.42 8.08 -7.92
N ILE A 152 0.29 8.75 -8.18
CA ILE A 152 0.09 10.15 -7.76
C ILE A 152 0.18 10.27 -6.24
N LEU A 153 -0.50 9.39 -5.51
CA LEU A 153 -0.47 9.40 -4.04
C LEU A 153 0.94 9.14 -3.49
N SER A 154 1.64 8.14 -4.04
CA SER A 154 3.04 7.83 -3.71
C SER A 154 3.96 9.02 -3.97
N ALA A 155 3.80 9.69 -5.13
CA ALA A 155 4.60 10.85 -5.49
C ALA A 155 4.36 12.02 -4.52
N ILE A 156 3.10 12.27 -4.14
CA ILE A 156 2.74 13.28 -3.15
C ILE A 156 3.47 13.00 -1.83
N PHE A 157 3.34 11.79 -1.27
CA PHE A 157 4.00 11.46 0.00
C PHE A 157 5.53 11.54 -0.09
N CYS A 158 6.13 11.08 -1.20
CA CYS A 158 7.57 11.21 -1.42
C CYS A 158 8.01 12.68 -1.43
N ILE A 159 7.25 13.58 -2.09
CA ILE A 159 7.55 15.01 -2.08
C ILE A 159 7.43 15.58 -0.66
N LEU A 160 6.34 15.27 0.06
CA LEU A 160 6.12 15.78 1.42
C LEU A 160 7.22 15.32 2.40
N TYR A 161 7.67 14.06 2.31
CA TYR A 161 8.84 13.60 3.07
C TYR A 161 10.14 14.24 2.59
N GLY A 162 10.30 14.43 1.28
CA GLY A 162 11.44 15.11 0.68
C GLY A 162 11.66 16.53 1.24
N LEU A 163 10.58 17.28 1.48
CA LEU A 163 10.63 18.61 2.11
C LEU A 163 11.17 18.59 3.54
N ASN A 164 11.18 17.43 4.20
CA ASN A 164 11.73 17.23 5.55
C ASN A 164 13.17 16.71 5.55
N LEU A 165 13.80 16.44 4.38
CA LEU A 165 15.16 15.87 4.30
C LEU A 165 16.22 16.74 4.98
N LYS A 166 16.03 18.06 5.00
CA LYS A 166 16.93 19.00 5.69
C LYS A 166 17.03 18.76 7.20
N HIS A 167 16.06 18.04 7.79
CA HIS A 167 16.05 17.68 9.20
C HIS A 167 16.64 16.28 9.45
N MET A 168 17.04 15.56 8.40
CA MET A 168 17.60 14.22 8.48
C MET A 168 19.09 14.25 8.20
N GLU A 169 19.86 13.44 8.94
CA GLU A 169 21.28 13.23 8.76
C GLU A 169 21.56 12.08 7.78
#